data_AF-A0A7W1RB91-F1
#
_entry.id   AF-A0A7W1RB91-F1
#
_cell.length_a   1.000
_cell.length_b   1.000
_cell.length_c   1.000
_cell.angle_alpha   90.00
_cell.angle_beta   90.00
_cell.angle_gamma   90.00
#
_symmetry.space_group_name_H-M   'P 1'
#
loop_
_entity.id
_entity.type
_entity.pdbx_description
1 polymer ?
#
loop_
_entity_poly.entity_id
_entity_poly.type
_entity_poly.pdbx_seq_one_letter_code
_entity_poly.pdbx_strand_id
1 'polypeptide(L)'
;MASRVAWVLDEPAGTNERLARAYREELKSAEEAKMNGGSLFPRDHEEYLRVSALFKRVTAEIEAAFPGGWTENADQQRLLNGQALQGPEAGVVWLLEEYLSHTLERDVARGSYGYLSNLSHPTLYRIAGVWSTEEREGQAVPVLNVGLQDHDDQSKMAVAAFYEILAAVINYHGWPGQQHRALTEAIDRLLPGLLKAP
;
A
#
# COMPACT_ATOMS: atom_id res chain seq x y z
N MET A 1 -0.12 0.53 -1.96
CA MET A 1 -1.31 0.12 -2.76
C MET A 1 -2.07 -0.98 -2.04
N ALA A 2 -1.42 -2.07 -1.62
CA ALA A 2 -2.05 -3.17 -0.91
C ALA A 2 -2.74 -2.74 0.42
N SER A 3 -2.08 -1.93 1.25
CA SER A 3 -2.64 -1.41 2.51
C SER A 3 -3.96 -0.64 2.38
N ARG A 4 -4.16 0.06 1.25
CA ARG A 4 -5.38 0.84 1.02
C ARG A 4 -6.58 -0.06 0.69
N VAL A 5 -6.34 -1.16 -0.03
CA VAL A 5 -7.37 -2.18 -0.28
C VAL A 5 -7.79 -2.83 1.04
N ALA A 6 -6.82 -3.24 1.86
CA ALA A 6 -7.10 -3.78 3.20
C ALA A 6 -7.94 -2.81 4.03
N TRP A 7 -7.59 -1.52 4.07
CA TRP A 7 -8.33 -0.49 4.80
C TRP A 7 -9.78 -0.32 4.31
N VAL A 8 -10.01 -0.39 3.00
CA VAL A 8 -11.37 -0.31 2.41
C VAL A 8 -12.21 -1.54 2.78
N LEU A 9 -11.60 -2.73 2.78
CA LEU A 9 -12.30 -4.01 2.95
C LEU A 9 -12.43 -4.46 4.40
N ASP A 10 -11.69 -3.84 5.31
CA ASP A 10 -11.68 -4.13 6.74
C ASP A 10 -13.11 -4.31 7.32
N GLU A 11 -13.38 -5.53 7.80
CA GLU A 11 -14.71 -6.02 8.17
C GLU A 11 -15.40 -5.32 9.36
N PRO A 12 -14.69 -4.82 10.39
CA PRO A 12 -15.30 -4.05 11.47
C PRO A 12 -16.09 -2.83 10.98
N ALA A 13 -15.83 -2.36 9.75
CA ALA A 13 -16.55 -1.24 9.16
C ALA A 13 -17.95 -1.63 8.66
N GLY A 14 -18.92 -0.74 8.83
CA GLY A 14 -20.23 -0.87 8.17
C GLY A 14 -20.14 -0.65 6.65
N THR A 15 -21.17 -1.06 5.90
CA THR A 15 -21.23 -0.88 4.44
C THR A 15 -21.02 0.57 4.00
N ASN A 16 -21.64 1.54 4.69
CA ASN A 16 -21.49 2.97 4.39
C ASN A 16 -20.08 3.48 4.68
N GLU A 17 -19.42 2.93 5.70
CA GLU A 17 -18.04 3.29 6.03
C GLU A 17 -17.11 2.76 4.94
N ARG A 18 -17.23 1.48 4.56
CA ARG A 18 -16.46 0.91 3.44
C ARG A 18 -16.68 1.65 2.14
N LEU A 19 -17.92 2.03 1.83
CA LEU A 19 -18.23 2.85 0.65
C LEU A 19 -17.56 4.22 0.72
N ALA A 20 -17.60 4.89 1.88
CA ALA A 20 -16.89 6.16 2.07
C ALA A 20 -15.38 5.99 1.92
N ARG A 21 -14.78 4.92 2.49
CA ARG A 21 -13.35 4.59 2.33
C ARG A 21 -12.99 4.38 0.86
N ALA A 22 -13.79 3.61 0.12
CA ALA A 22 -13.60 3.36 -1.30
C ALA A 22 -13.66 4.65 -2.13
N TYR A 23 -14.66 5.50 -1.91
CA TYR A 23 -14.77 6.79 -2.58
C TYR A 23 -13.62 7.74 -2.25
N ARG A 24 -13.12 7.73 -1.01
CA ARG A 24 -11.94 8.52 -0.66
C ARG A 24 -10.71 8.08 -1.42
N GLU A 25 -10.54 6.78 -1.59
CA GLU A 25 -9.41 6.24 -2.37
C GLU A 25 -9.54 6.58 -3.86
N GLU A 26 -10.73 6.39 -4.43
CA GLU A 26 -11.01 6.73 -5.83
C GLU A 26 -10.81 8.24 -6.09
N LEU A 27 -11.29 9.09 -5.19
CA LEU A 27 -11.08 10.54 -5.27
C LEU A 27 -9.61 10.90 -5.21
N LYS A 28 -8.84 10.26 -4.32
CA LYS A 28 -7.40 10.52 -4.23
C LYS A 28 -6.66 10.09 -5.50
N SER A 29 -7.01 8.92 -6.04
CA SER A 29 -6.45 8.43 -7.29
C SER A 29 -6.75 9.39 -8.45
N ALA A 30 -8.00 9.86 -8.57
CA ALA A 30 -8.40 10.81 -9.59
C ALA A 30 -7.72 12.18 -9.42
N GLU A 31 -7.52 12.64 -8.18
CA GLU A 31 -6.78 13.86 -7.86
C GLU A 31 -5.31 13.76 -8.31
N GLU A 32 -4.62 12.68 -7.93
CA GLU A 32 -3.22 12.42 -8.32
C GLU A 32 -3.07 12.31 -9.84
N ALA A 33 -3.97 11.59 -10.51
CA ALA A 33 -3.98 11.48 -11.97
C ALA A 33 -4.17 12.85 -12.64
N LYS A 34 -5.06 13.69 -12.11
CA LYS A 34 -5.28 15.06 -12.61
C LYS A 34 -4.07 15.95 -12.37
N MET A 35 -3.44 15.87 -11.20
CA MET A 35 -2.22 16.62 -10.89
C MET A 35 -1.09 16.24 -11.84
N ASN A 36 -0.80 14.95 -11.97
CA ASN A 36 0.24 14.43 -12.86
C ASN A 36 -0.05 14.78 -14.32
N GLY A 37 -1.29 14.62 -14.78
CA GLY A 37 -1.71 15.01 -16.12
C GLY A 37 -1.50 16.51 -16.38
N GLY A 38 -1.78 17.37 -15.39
CA GLY A 38 -1.55 18.81 -15.51
C GLY A 38 -0.09 19.24 -15.45
N SER A 39 0.78 18.41 -14.88
CA SER A 39 2.24 18.62 -14.91
C SER A 39 2.89 18.11 -16.18
N LEU A 40 2.36 17.05 -16.79
CA LEU A 40 2.92 16.40 -17.97
C LEU A 40 2.39 16.96 -19.29
N PHE A 41 1.15 17.43 -19.30
CA PHE A 41 0.45 17.82 -20.54
C PHE A 41 -0.16 19.22 -20.44
N PRO A 42 -0.24 19.95 -21.58
CA PRO A 42 -1.09 21.13 -21.70
C PRO A 42 -2.56 20.84 -21.35
N ARG A 43 -3.31 21.87 -20.98
CA ARG A 43 -4.70 21.74 -20.50
C ARG A 43 -5.72 21.37 -21.57
N ASP A 44 -5.36 21.49 -22.85
CA ASP A 44 -6.17 21.10 -24.00
C ASP A 44 -5.81 19.69 -24.51
N HIS A 45 -4.79 19.05 -23.94
CA HIS A 45 -4.41 17.68 -24.29
C HIS A 45 -5.50 16.69 -23.83
N GLU A 46 -5.80 15.71 -24.69
CA GLU A 46 -6.85 14.70 -24.46
C GLU A 46 -6.70 14.00 -23.11
N GLU A 47 -5.46 13.61 -22.75
CA GLU A 47 -5.19 12.94 -21.48
C GLU A 47 -5.52 13.83 -20.26
N TYR A 48 -5.17 15.12 -20.28
CA TYR A 48 -5.54 16.04 -19.19
C TYR A 48 -7.06 16.18 -19.08
N LEU A 49 -7.74 16.34 -20.22
CA LEU A 49 -9.19 16.44 -20.27
C LEU A 49 -9.86 15.18 -19.69
N ARG A 50 -9.35 13.99 -20.04
CA ARG A 50 -9.81 12.69 -19.54
C ARG A 50 -9.70 12.58 -18.02
N VAL A 51 -8.53 12.83 -17.44
CA VAL A 51 -8.32 12.73 -15.98
C VAL A 51 -9.06 13.84 -15.21
N SER A 52 -9.20 15.03 -15.80
CA SER A 52 -9.99 16.13 -15.23
C SER A 52 -11.48 15.80 -15.20
N ALA A 53 -12.01 15.17 -16.26
CA ALA A 53 -13.39 14.69 -16.30
C ALA A 53 -13.64 13.57 -15.29
N LEU A 54 -12.70 12.64 -15.13
CA LEU A 54 -12.74 11.59 -14.10
C LEU A 54 -12.86 12.19 -12.70
N PHE A 55 -11.98 13.13 -12.34
CA PHE A 55 -12.01 13.80 -11.03
C PHE A 55 -13.38 14.48 -10.76
N LYS A 56 -13.93 15.19 -11.76
CA LYS A 56 -15.24 15.83 -11.64
C LYS A 56 -16.37 14.80 -11.44
N ARG A 57 -16.32 13.69 -12.18
CA ARG A 57 -17.31 12.62 -12.10
C ARG A 57 -17.30 11.98 -10.71
N VAL A 58 -16.13 11.57 -10.22
CA VAL A 58 -15.99 10.96 -8.88
C VAL A 58 -16.46 11.94 -7.80
N THR A 59 -16.10 13.22 -7.90
CA THR A 59 -16.59 14.25 -6.97
C THR A 59 -18.12 14.32 -6.96
N ALA A 60 -18.77 14.34 -8.13
CA ALA A 60 -20.23 14.39 -8.23
C ALA A 60 -20.91 13.12 -7.67
N GLU A 61 -20.33 11.94 -7.92
CA GLU A 61 -20.82 10.68 -7.36
C GLU A 61 -20.75 10.67 -5.82
N ILE A 62 -19.67 11.20 -5.24
CA ILE A 62 -19.52 11.31 -3.79
C ILE A 62 -20.57 12.23 -3.19
N GLU A 63 -20.78 13.42 -3.76
CA GLU A 63 -21.80 14.35 -3.26
C GLU A 63 -23.22 13.77 -3.37
N ALA A 64 -23.48 12.93 -4.37
CA ALA A 64 -24.75 12.23 -4.51
C ALA A 64 -24.91 11.09 -3.49
N ALA A 65 -23.84 10.32 -3.23
CA ALA A 65 -23.85 9.20 -2.29
C ALA A 65 -23.85 9.65 -0.82
N PHE A 66 -23.17 10.76 -0.52
CA PHE A 66 -23.05 11.33 0.83
C PHE A 66 -23.33 12.84 0.83
N PRO A 67 -24.59 13.27 0.65
CA PRO A 67 -24.94 14.69 0.68
C PRO A 67 -24.54 15.34 2.01
N GLY A 68 -23.63 16.31 1.98
CA GLY A 68 -23.11 16.95 3.20
C GLY A 68 -22.23 16.03 4.06
N GLY A 69 -21.74 14.93 3.50
CA GLY A 69 -20.93 13.94 4.24
C GLY A 69 -19.49 14.38 4.52
N TRP A 70 -19.06 15.53 4.01
CA TRP A 70 -17.72 16.06 4.28
C TRP A 70 -17.67 16.80 5.61
N THR A 71 -16.73 16.42 6.47
CA THR A 71 -16.40 17.13 7.71
C THR A 71 -14.88 17.30 7.83
N GLU A 72 -14.41 17.93 8.90
CA GLU A 72 -12.98 18.02 9.25
C GLU A 72 -12.78 17.59 10.70
N ASN A 73 -11.67 16.90 10.97
CA ASN A 73 -11.27 16.58 12.34
C ASN A 73 -10.45 17.73 12.98
N ALA A 74 -9.98 17.52 14.22
CA ALA A 74 -9.17 18.49 14.94
C ALA A 74 -7.84 18.85 14.23
N ASP A 75 -7.31 17.93 13.43
CA ASP A 75 -6.07 18.10 12.65
C ASP A 75 -6.33 18.71 11.26
N GLN A 76 -7.53 19.25 11.01
CA GLN A 76 -7.97 19.80 9.71
C GLN A 76 -7.94 18.76 8.57
N GLN A 77 -7.91 17.48 8.90
CA GLN A 77 -8.04 16.42 7.91
C GLN A 77 -9.50 16.33 7.49
N ARG A 78 -9.77 16.55 6.19
CA ARG A 78 -11.09 16.29 5.61
C ARG A 78 -11.47 14.83 5.83
N LEU A 79 -12.72 14.59 6.21
CA LEU A 79 -13.34 13.28 6.45
C LEU A 79 -14.54 13.13 5.50
N LEU A 80 -14.77 11.91 4.99
CA LEU A 80 -16.00 11.57 4.27
C LEU A 80 -16.79 10.58 5.11
N ASN A 81 -17.98 10.98 5.56
CA ASN A 81 -18.81 10.17 6.46
C ASN A 81 -18.01 9.65 7.69
N GLY A 82 -17.21 10.54 8.28
CA GLY A 82 -16.32 10.23 9.42
C GLY A 82 -15.02 9.50 9.08
N GLN A 83 -14.81 9.06 7.83
CA GLN A 83 -13.64 8.27 7.45
C GLN A 83 -12.48 9.14 6.95
N ALA A 84 -11.30 8.92 7.54
CA ALA A 84 -10.04 9.56 7.19
C ALA A 84 -9.25 8.69 6.19
N LEU A 85 -8.78 9.24 5.06
CA LEU A 85 -7.87 8.51 4.17
C LEU A 85 -6.54 8.36 4.90
N GLN A 86 -6.07 7.12 5.02
CA GLN A 86 -4.79 6.83 5.64
C GLN A 86 -3.63 7.34 4.77
N GLY A 87 -2.64 7.97 5.40
CA GLY A 87 -1.36 8.28 4.76
C GLY A 87 -0.60 7.01 4.37
N PRO A 88 0.35 7.07 3.42
CA PRO A 88 1.07 5.89 2.95
C PRO A 88 1.76 5.09 4.06
N GLU A 89 2.49 5.77 4.95
CA GLU A 89 3.15 5.15 6.11
C GLU A 89 2.12 4.57 7.08
N ALA A 90 1.14 5.37 7.50
CA ALA A 90 0.12 4.96 8.45
C ALA A 90 -0.65 3.71 7.99
N GLY A 91 -0.98 3.62 6.69
CA GLY A 91 -1.68 2.46 6.15
C GLY A 91 -0.81 1.20 6.10
N VAL A 92 0.48 1.31 5.79
CA VAL A 92 1.38 0.14 5.84
C VAL A 92 1.67 -0.29 7.27
N VAL A 93 1.86 0.66 8.19
CA VAL A 93 2.04 0.36 9.62
C VAL A 93 0.82 -0.38 10.15
N TRP A 94 -0.38 0.15 9.91
CA TRP A 94 -1.63 -0.51 10.30
C TRP A 94 -1.76 -1.91 9.67
N LEU A 95 -1.42 -2.07 8.38
CA LEU A 95 -1.44 -3.37 7.71
C LEU A 95 -0.55 -4.38 8.46
N LEU A 96 0.71 -4.00 8.73
CA LEU A 96 1.70 -4.86 9.38
C LEU A 96 1.41 -5.11 10.87
N GLU A 97 0.79 -4.16 11.56
CA GLU A 97 0.52 -4.22 13.01
C GLU A 97 -0.79 -4.94 13.32
N GLU A 98 -1.84 -4.72 12.55
CA GLU A 98 -3.21 -5.08 12.93
C GLU A 98 -3.89 -6.04 11.94
N TYR A 99 -3.50 -6.03 10.67
CA TYR A 99 -4.24 -6.72 9.62
C TYR A 99 -3.63 -8.06 9.22
N LEU A 100 -2.30 -8.16 9.16
CA LEU A 100 -1.65 -9.40 8.77
C LEU A 100 -1.72 -10.45 9.87
N SER A 101 -1.77 -11.71 9.46
CA SER A 101 -1.80 -12.86 10.37
C SER A 101 -0.56 -12.95 11.27
N HIS A 102 0.59 -12.44 10.81
CA HIS A 102 1.81 -12.23 11.59
C HIS A 102 2.03 -10.75 11.82
N THR A 103 1.56 -10.26 12.96
CA THR A 103 1.65 -8.86 13.34
C THR A 103 3.06 -8.50 13.76
N LEU A 104 3.51 -7.30 13.38
CA LEU A 104 4.76 -6.70 13.86
C LEU A 104 4.44 -5.66 14.93
N GLU A 105 5.34 -5.49 15.90
CA GLU A 105 5.28 -4.32 16.78
C GLU A 105 5.32 -3.03 15.96
N ARG A 106 4.58 -2.02 16.39
CA ARG A 106 4.42 -0.76 15.66
C ARG A 106 5.73 -0.12 15.21
N ASP A 107 6.72 -0.06 16.10
CA ASP A 107 8.02 0.54 15.79
C ASP A 107 8.80 -0.29 14.76
N VAL A 108 8.66 -1.62 14.81
CA VAL A 108 9.21 -2.53 13.81
C VAL A 108 8.51 -2.33 12.47
N ALA A 109 7.17 -2.30 12.44
CA ALA A 109 6.38 -2.04 11.23
C ALA A 109 6.75 -0.71 10.57
N ARG A 110 6.90 0.34 11.38
CA ARG A 110 7.32 1.67 10.93
C ARG A 110 8.74 1.65 10.38
N GLY A 111 9.67 1.00 11.08
CA GLY A 111 11.04 0.79 10.63
C GLY A 111 11.12 0.03 9.30
N SER A 112 10.34 -1.06 9.16
CA SER A 112 10.23 -1.85 7.94
C SER A 112 9.70 -1.04 6.77
N TYR A 113 8.61 -0.26 6.97
CA TYR A 113 8.12 0.65 5.94
C TYR A 113 9.19 1.67 5.54
N GLY A 114 9.83 2.33 6.51
CA GLY A 114 10.89 3.30 6.24
C GLY A 114 12.05 2.68 5.46
N TYR A 115 12.48 1.47 5.85
CA TYR A 115 13.55 0.74 5.17
C TYR A 115 13.18 0.40 3.72
N LEU A 116 11.99 -0.17 3.48
CA LEU A 116 11.50 -0.56 2.16
C LEU A 116 11.20 0.63 1.25
N SER A 117 10.53 1.67 1.76
CA SER A 117 10.21 2.88 1.01
C SER A 117 11.47 3.53 0.45
N ASN A 118 12.57 3.48 1.21
CA ASN A 118 13.88 3.95 0.78
C ASN A 118 14.52 3.08 -0.33
N LEU A 119 13.97 1.92 -0.68
CA LEU A 119 14.41 1.17 -1.88
C LEU A 119 13.81 1.77 -3.16
N SER A 120 12.60 2.33 -3.08
CA SER A 120 11.94 3.01 -4.22
C SER A 120 12.25 4.50 -4.30
N HIS A 121 12.53 5.12 -3.15
CA HIS A 121 12.94 6.52 -3.02
C HIS A 121 14.30 6.61 -2.33
N PRO A 122 15.39 6.25 -3.04
CA PRO A 122 16.70 6.08 -2.42
C PRO A 122 17.22 7.37 -1.81
N THR A 123 17.45 7.32 -0.50
CA THR A 123 18.23 8.32 0.24
C THR A 123 19.70 7.94 0.25
N LEU A 124 20.57 8.93 0.45
CA LEU A 124 22.02 8.67 0.63
C LEU A 124 22.30 7.69 1.76
N TYR A 125 21.53 7.78 2.86
CA TYR A 125 21.58 6.81 3.95
C TYR A 125 21.37 5.38 3.47
N ARG A 126 20.33 5.13 2.67
CA ARG A 126 20.01 3.77 2.20
C ARG A 126 21.04 3.25 1.22
N ILE A 127 21.49 4.11 0.29
CA ILE A 127 22.55 3.76 -0.65
C ILE A 127 23.83 3.44 0.13
N ALA A 128 24.27 4.29 1.05
CA ALA A 128 25.47 4.04 1.84
C ALA A 128 25.38 2.75 2.66
N GLY A 129 24.20 2.46 3.23
CA GLY A 129 23.98 1.26 4.06
C GLY A 129 24.02 -0.07 3.31
N VAL A 130 23.97 -0.09 1.97
CA VAL A 130 24.16 -1.33 1.18
C VAL A 130 25.61 -1.54 0.75
N TRP A 131 26.52 -0.61 1.04
CA TRP A 131 27.93 -0.74 0.72
C TRP A 131 28.75 -0.86 2.01
N SER A 132 29.67 -1.82 2.03
CA SER A 132 30.77 -1.90 2.99
C SER A 132 32.08 -1.54 2.29
N THR A 133 33.14 -1.33 3.07
CA THR A 133 34.50 -1.19 2.56
C THR A 133 35.30 -2.40 2.99
N GLU A 134 35.93 -3.09 2.03
CA GLU A 134 36.87 -4.18 2.29
C GLU A 134 38.29 -3.76 1.86
N GLU A 135 39.31 -4.29 2.53
CA GLU A 135 40.70 -4.12 2.09
C GLU A 135 41.07 -5.23 1.10
N ARG A 136 41.53 -4.85 -0.10
CA ARG A 136 42.04 -5.77 -1.12
C ARG A 136 43.36 -5.22 -1.63
N GLU A 137 44.43 -6.00 -1.48
CA GLU A 137 45.79 -5.63 -1.92
C GLU A 137 46.27 -4.28 -1.35
N GLY A 138 45.91 -3.97 -0.10
CA GLY A 138 46.27 -2.70 0.55
C GLY A 138 45.42 -1.50 0.14
N GLN A 139 44.36 -1.71 -0.63
CA GLN A 139 43.43 -0.67 -1.07
C GLN A 139 42.03 -0.90 -0.49
N ALA A 140 41.40 0.19 -0.06
CA ALA A 140 39.99 0.20 0.33
C ALA A 140 39.10 0.12 -0.91
N VAL A 141 38.32 -0.95 -1.03
CA VAL A 141 37.42 -1.20 -2.16
C VAL A 141 35.97 -1.28 -1.64
N PRO A 142 35.01 -0.57 -2.26
CA PRO A 142 33.61 -0.70 -1.90
C PRO A 142 33.07 -2.06 -2.34
N VAL A 143 32.32 -2.73 -1.46
CA VAL A 143 31.70 -4.02 -1.71
C VAL A 143 30.23 -3.94 -1.36
N LEU A 144 29.38 -4.50 -2.23
CA LEU A 144 27.94 -4.54 -2.00
C LEU A 144 27.65 -5.53 -0.87
N ASN A 145 27.16 -5.02 0.25
CA ASN A 145 26.72 -5.79 1.41
C ASN A 145 25.22 -6.10 1.31
N VAL A 146 24.83 -6.70 0.19
CA VAL A 146 23.47 -7.23 -0.04
C VAL A 146 23.64 -8.68 -0.46
N GLY A 147 23.21 -9.58 0.41
CA GLY A 147 23.28 -11.01 0.20
C GLY A 147 21.96 -11.60 -0.28
N LEU A 148 21.98 -12.91 -0.54
CA LEU A 148 20.76 -13.67 -0.88
C LEU A 148 19.71 -13.62 0.23
N GLN A 149 20.13 -13.54 1.49
CA GLN A 149 19.20 -13.48 2.63
C GLN A 149 18.39 -12.17 2.62
N ASP A 150 19.01 -11.03 2.30
CA ASP A 150 18.30 -9.75 2.21
C ASP A 150 17.18 -9.80 1.16
N HIS A 151 17.45 -10.47 0.03
CA HIS A 151 16.46 -10.68 -1.02
C HIS A 151 15.35 -11.65 -0.61
N ASP A 152 15.69 -12.72 0.11
CA ASP A 152 14.74 -13.70 0.63
C ASP A 152 13.77 -13.04 1.62
N ASP A 153 14.29 -12.27 2.59
CA ASP A 153 13.49 -11.59 3.60
C ASP A 153 12.56 -10.52 2.99
N GLN A 154 13.05 -9.74 2.02
CA GLN A 154 12.24 -8.77 1.29
C GLN A 154 11.13 -9.46 0.47
N SER A 155 11.45 -10.58 -0.17
CA SER A 155 10.50 -11.35 -0.98
C SER A 155 9.39 -11.94 -0.10
N LYS A 156 9.75 -12.52 1.05
CA LYS A 156 8.80 -13.07 2.02
C LYS A 156 7.80 -12.01 2.50
N MET A 157 8.28 -10.83 2.88
CA MET A 157 7.43 -9.74 3.32
C MET A 157 6.48 -9.26 2.22
N ALA A 158 6.96 -9.13 0.98
CA ALA A 158 6.13 -8.75 -0.16
C ALA A 158 5.06 -9.81 -0.47
N VAL A 159 5.43 -11.10 -0.47
CA VAL A 159 4.52 -12.22 -0.74
C VAL A 159 3.45 -12.34 0.35
N ALA A 160 3.83 -12.26 1.63
CA ALA A 160 2.89 -12.36 2.75
C ALA A 160 1.84 -11.24 2.69
N ALA A 161 2.28 -9.98 2.55
CA ALA A 161 1.37 -8.85 2.48
C ALA A 161 0.41 -8.96 1.28
N PHE A 162 0.92 -9.34 0.10
CA PHE A 162 0.08 -9.53 -1.09
C PHE A 162 -0.93 -10.66 -0.91
N TYR A 163 -0.49 -11.82 -0.40
CA TYR A 163 -1.32 -13.00 -0.23
C TYR A 163 -2.48 -12.73 0.74
N GLU A 164 -2.21 -12.16 1.91
CA GLU A 164 -3.25 -11.89 2.93
C GLU A 164 -4.32 -10.92 2.41
N ILE A 165 -3.91 -9.90 1.64
CA ILE A 165 -4.84 -8.94 1.06
C ILE A 165 -5.66 -9.58 -0.06
N LEU A 166 -5.03 -10.42 -0.89
CA LEU A 166 -5.75 -11.18 -1.92
C LEU A 166 -6.76 -12.13 -1.28
N ALA A 167 -6.39 -12.81 -0.20
CA ALA A 167 -7.29 -13.68 0.57
C ALA A 167 -8.50 -12.89 1.08
N ALA A 168 -8.28 -11.71 1.65
CA ALA A 168 -9.35 -10.84 2.12
C ALA A 168 -10.28 -10.36 1.00
N VAL A 169 -9.74 -9.99 -0.17
CA VAL A 169 -10.55 -9.63 -1.36
C VAL A 169 -11.42 -10.80 -1.80
N ILE A 170 -10.85 -12.01 -1.88
CA ILE A 170 -11.56 -13.22 -2.28
C ILE A 170 -12.69 -13.53 -1.30
N ASN A 171 -12.42 -13.45 0.01
CA ASN A 171 -13.39 -13.66 1.05
C ASN A 171 -14.52 -12.62 1.00
N TYR A 172 -14.16 -11.34 0.89
CA TYR A 172 -15.12 -10.23 0.81
C TYR A 172 -16.12 -10.39 -0.34
N HIS A 173 -15.64 -10.85 -1.51
CA HIS A 173 -16.50 -11.05 -2.67
C HIS A 173 -17.14 -12.45 -2.76
N GLY A 174 -16.82 -13.37 -1.84
CA GLY A 174 -17.29 -14.76 -1.88
C GLY A 174 -16.82 -15.51 -3.14
N TRP A 175 -15.65 -15.18 -3.68
CA TRP A 175 -15.15 -15.80 -4.90
C TRP A 175 -14.71 -17.26 -4.66
N PRO A 176 -14.82 -18.16 -5.67
CA PRO A 176 -14.32 -19.52 -5.54
C PRO A 176 -12.82 -19.56 -5.28
N GLY A 177 -12.40 -20.09 -4.13
CA GLY A 177 -11.00 -20.09 -3.68
C GLY A 177 -10.08 -21.11 -4.37
N GLN A 178 -10.39 -21.63 -5.57
CA GLN A 178 -9.57 -22.68 -6.18
C GLN A 178 -8.19 -22.18 -6.60
N GLN A 179 -8.10 -21.04 -7.29
CA GLN A 179 -6.80 -20.44 -7.64
C GLN A 179 -6.05 -19.99 -6.38
N HIS A 180 -6.78 -19.52 -5.36
CA HIS A 180 -6.19 -19.13 -4.08
C HIS A 180 -5.50 -20.30 -3.40
N ARG A 181 -6.16 -21.46 -3.30
CA ARG A 181 -5.55 -22.67 -2.72
C ARG A 181 -4.31 -23.13 -3.47
N ALA A 182 -4.35 -23.11 -4.82
CA ALA A 182 -3.18 -23.45 -5.62
C ALA A 182 -2.00 -22.47 -5.38
N LEU A 183 -2.31 -21.18 -5.16
CA LEU A 183 -1.31 -20.19 -4.77
C LEU A 183 -0.77 -20.46 -3.35
N THR A 184 -1.64 -20.79 -2.38
CA THR A 184 -1.25 -21.19 -1.01
C THR A 184 -0.26 -22.35 -1.06
N GLU A 185 -0.58 -23.43 -1.77
CA GLU A 185 0.27 -24.62 -1.91
C GLU A 185 1.62 -24.28 -2.56
N ALA A 186 1.63 -23.39 -3.55
CA ALA A 186 2.86 -22.95 -4.19
C ALA A 186 3.74 -22.13 -3.25
N ILE A 187 3.15 -21.24 -2.44
CA ILE A 187 3.85 -20.45 -1.43
C ILE A 187 4.41 -21.37 -0.34
N ASP A 188 3.63 -22.29 0.21
CA ASP A 188 4.09 -23.20 1.26
C ASP A 188 5.27 -24.07 0.81
N ARG A 189 5.28 -24.46 -0.47
CA ARG A 189 6.38 -25.23 -1.06
C ARG A 189 7.66 -24.40 -1.24
N LEU A 190 7.55 -23.14 -1.65
CA LEU A 190 8.69 -22.29 -2.01
C LEU A 190 9.22 -21.46 -0.84
N LEU A 191 8.34 -21.10 0.10
CA LEU A 191 8.60 -20.22 1.24
C LEU A 191 8.00 -20.86 2.51
N PRO A 192 8.53 -21.99 2.96
CA PRO A 192 7.95 -22.75 4.07
C PRO A 192 7.88 -21.93 5.35
N GLY A 193 6.74 -21.98 6.03
CA GLY A 193 6.48 -21.26 7.28
C GLY A 193 6.15 -19.78 7.13
N LEU A 194 5.98 -19.27 5.90
CA LEU A 194 5.60 -17.89 5.65
C LEU A 194 4.12 -17.62 5.99
N LEU A 195 3.23 -18.53 5.61
CA LEU A 195 1.80 -18.43 5.86
C LEU A 195 1.46 -19.07 7.21
N LYS A 196 0.47 -18.53 7.95
CA LYS A 196 -0.09 -19.27 9.09
C LYS A 196 -0.75 -20.54 8.56
N ALA A 197 -0.54 -21.66 9.25
CA ALA A 197 -1.34 -22.86 9.02
C ALA A 197 -2.83 -22.50 9.20
N PRO A 198 -3.73 -23.05 8.36
CA PRO A 198 -5.16 -22.75 8.40
C PRO A 198 -5.80 -23.08 9.75
#